data_AF-A0A3L7XEV2-F1
#
_entry.id   AF-A0A3L7XEV2-F1
#
_cell.length_a   1.000
_cell.length_b   1.000
_cell.length_c   1.000
_cell.angle_alpha   90.00
_cell.angle_beta   90.00
_cell.angle_gamma   90.00
#
_symmetry.space_group_name_H-M   'P 1'
#
loop_
_entity.id
_entity.type
_entity.pdbx_description
1 polymer ?
#
loop_
_entity_poly.entity_id
_entity_poly.type
_entity_poly.pdbx_seq_one_letter_code
_entity_poly.pdbx_strand_id
1 'polypeptide(L)'
;MLRICWCRGAALILAASILALAWGASARSIATATTRVELTRLGDASSTAALLATLGATVEVESGGRIQARVPLSAVSTLRSASRLVRLEQPGVFVPLQVQSSGALIGAAAWARGGLTGRGQKIAVLDTDFLGYREALG
;
A
#
# COMPACT_ATOMS: atom_id res chain seq x y z
N MET A 1 -34.15 -68.89 -46.74
CA MET A 1 -33.50 -67.65 -46.26
C MET A 1 -34.52 -66.53 -46.39
N LEU A 2 -34.88 -65.91 -45.26
CA LEU A 2 -36.16 -65.23 -45.02
C LEU A 2 -35.89 -63.79 -44.56
N ARG A 3 -36.83 -62.89 -44.90
CA ARG A 3 -37.15 -61.55 -44.34
C ARG A 3 -36.48 -60.35 -45.02
N ILE A 4 -37.19 -59.51 -45.79
CA ILE A 4 -38.38 -58.64 -45.54
C ILE A 4 -38.00 -57.23 -45.07
N CYS A 5 -38.38 -56.29 -45.95
CA CYS A 5 -38.66 -54.85 -45.87
C CYS A 5 -38.78 -54.11 -44.52
N TRP A 6 -38.25 -52.89 -44.56
CA TRP A 6 -38.79 -51.59 -44.11
C TRP A 6 -39.51 -51.48 -42.76
N CYS A 7 -38.96 -50.63 -41.89
CA CYS A 7 -39.76 -49.71 -41.06
C CYS A 7 -39.18 -48.29 -41.15
N ARG A 8 -39.96 -47.38 -41.75
CA ARG A 8 -39.94 -45.94 -41.48
C ARG A 8 -40.89 -45.66 -40.31
N GLY A 9 -40.54 -44.71 -39.45
CA GLY A 9 -41.43 -44.12 -38.44
C GLY A 9 -40.62 -43.51 -37.29
N ALA A 10 -40.52 -42.17 -37.22
CA ALA A 10 -41.27 -41.30 -36.28
C ALA A 10 -40.68 -41.36 -34.86
N ALA A 11 -40.43 -40.31 -34.08
CA ALA A 11 -40.72 -38.87 -34.03
C ALA A 11 -39.61 -38.27 -33.10
N LEU A 12 -39.37 -36.97 -32.91
CA LEU A 12 -40.23 -35.98 -32.26
C LEU A 12 -39.44 -34.66 -32.20
N ILE A 13 -40.22 -33.58 -32.22
CA ILE A 13 -39.90 -32.16 -32.09
C ILE A 13 -39.26 -31.85 -30.72
N LEU A 14 -38.32 -30.88 -30.67
CA LEU A 14 -38.21 -29.74 -29.72
C LEU A 14 -36.75 -29.26 -29.66
N ALA A 15 -36.38 -28.13 -30.26
CA ALA A 15 -36.49 -26.78 -29.67
C ALA A 15 -35.78 -26.66 -28.31
N ALA A 16 -34.57 -26.09 -28.30
CA ALA A 16 -34.13 -25.15 -27.27
C ALA A 16 -32.77 -24.54 -27.62
N SER A 17 -32.83 -23.26 -27.97
CA SER A 17 -31.75 -22.28 -28.02
C SER A 17 -30.71 -22.45 -26.91
N ILE A 18 -29.51 -22.93 -27.25
CA ILE A 18 -28.31 -22.68 -26.42
C ILE A 18 -27.66 -21.42 -26.97
N LEU A 19 -28.31 -20.29 -26.71
CA LEU A 19 -27.84 -18.94 -26.99
C LEU A 19 -27.95 -18.14 -25.70
N ALA A 20 -27.34 -18.67 -24.64
CA ALA A 20 -27.13 -17.98 -23.38
C ALA A 20 -25.84 -18.54 -22.79
N LEU A 21 -24.81 -17.68 -22.75
CA LEU A 21 -23.60 -17.71 -21.89
C LEU A 21 -22.46 -16.87 -22.50
N ALA A 22 -22.75 -15.97 -23.46
CA ALA A 22 -21.95 -14.77 -23.69
C ALA A 22 -22.51 -13.57 -22.89
N TRP A 23 -23.16 -13.83 -21.75
CA TRP A 23 -23.45 -12.78 -20.80
C TRP A 23 -22.14 -12.46 -20.10
N GLY A 24 -21.58 -11.30 -20.44
CA GLY A 24 -20.40 -10.73 -19.81
C GLY A 24 -20.60 -10.64 -18.30
N ALA A 25 -20.28 -11.73 -17.61
CA ALA A 25 -19.73 -11.65 -16.28
C ALA A 25 -18.36 -10.97 -16.46
N SER A 26 -18.38 -9.64 -16.60
CA SER A 26 -17.31 -8.84 -16.05
C SER A 26 -17.21 -9.30 -14.61
N ALA A 27 -16.28 -10.21 -14.34
CA ALA A 27 -15.85 -10.50 -12.99
C ALA A 27 -15.47 -9.13 -12.44
N ARG A 28 -16.37 -8.55 -11.64
CA ARG A 28 -16.07 -7.36 -10.87
C ARG A 28 -14.88 -7.81 -10.03
N SER A 29 -13.69 -7.39 -10.42
CA SER A 29 -12.53 -7.50 -9.55
C SER A 29 -12.97 -6.79 -8.29
N ILE A 30 -13.34 -7.57 -7.27
CA ILE A 30 -13.60 -7.02 -5.95
C ILE A 30 -12.23 -6.52 -5.55
N ALA A 31 -12.01 -5.22 -5.75
CA ALA A 31 -10.78 -4.57 -5.32
C ALA A 31 -10.61 -4.98 -3.87
N THR A 32 -9.60 -5.82 -3.60
CA THR A 32 -9.39 -6.33 -2.26
C THR A 32 -9.08 -5.10 -1.42
N ALA A 33 -9.94 -4.81 -0.45
CA ALA A 33 -9.74 -3.65 0.40
C ALA A 33 -8.35 -3.76 1.03
N THR A 34 -7.48 -2.81 0.71
CA THR A 34 -6.13 -2.74 1.29
C THR A 34 -6.11 -1.68 2.38
N THR A 35 -5.28 -1.91 3.38
CA THR A 35 -4.98 -0.94 4.42
C THR A 35 -3.47 -0.71 4.49
N ARG A 36 -3.09 0.51 4.88
CA ARG A 36 -1.68 0.83 5.14
C ARG A 36 -1.34 0.41 6.55
N VAL A 37 -0.20 -0.26 6.69
CA VAL A 37 0.34 -0.70 7.98
C VAL A 37 1.77 -0.24 8.13
N GLU A 38 2.16 0.00 9.37
CA GLU A 38 3.55 0.21 9.78
C GLU A 38 4.02 -1.01 10.56
N LEU A 39 5.22 -1.48 10.24
CA LEU A 39 5.82 -2.68 10.83
C LEU A 39 7.23 -2.37 11.30
N THR A 40 7.60 -2.90 12.46
CA THR A 40 9.00 -3.05 12.85
C THR A 40 9.45 -4.47 12.54
N ARG A 41 10.54 -4.64 11.79
CA ARG A 41 11.18 -5.94 11.55
C ARG A 41 11.85 -6.44 12.83
N LEU A 42 11.55 -7.68 13.19
CA LEU A 42 12.16 -8.39 14.32
C LEU A 42 13.00 -9.60 13.87
N GLY A 43 12.62 -10.20 12.74
CA GLY A 43 13.35 -11.30 12.12
C GLY A 43 14.37 -10.85 11.09
N ASP A 44 14.94 -11.80 10.35
CA ASP A 44 15.81 -11.49 9.23
C ASP A 44 15.03 -10.91 8.04
N ALA A 45 15.72 -10.13 7.21
CA ALA A 45 15.11 -9.41 6.11
C ALA A 45 14.45 -10.33 5.07
N SER A 46 15.04 -11.50 4.81
CA SER A 46 14.54 -12.45 3.80
C SER A 46 13.23 -13.09 4.25
N SER A 47 13.16 -13.56 5.49
CA SER A 47 11.94 -14.14 6.07
C SER A 47 10.81 -13.12 6.16
N THR A 48 11.12 -11.87 6.54
CA THR A 48 10.13 -10.79 6.54
C THR A 48 9.63 -10.48 5.12
N ALA A 49 10.52 -10.39 4.13
CA ALA A 49 10.13 -10.14 2.74
C ALA A 49 9.25 -11.27 2.18
N ALA A 50 9.62 -12.52 2.45
CA ALA A 50 8.83 -13.69 2.05
C ALA A 50 7.43 -13.67 2.68
N LEU A 51 7.33 -13.39 3.99
CA LEU A 51 6.04 -13.22 4.68
C LEU A 51 5.18 -12.15 3.98
N LEU A 52 5.74 -10.96 3.76
CA LEU A 52 5.03 -9.85 3.13
C LEU A 52 4.56 -10.20 1.71
N ALA A 53 5.40 -10.84 0.91
CA ALA A 53 5.04 -11.30 -0.43
C ALA A 53 3.88 -12.32 -0.41
N THR A 54 3.93 -13.32 0.49
CA THR A 54 2.85 -14.32 0.61
C THR A 54 1.52 -13.72 1.04
N LEU A 55 1.55 -12.60 1.75
CA LEU A 55 0.36 -11.85 2.17
C LEU A 55 -0.16 -10.87 1.12
N GLY A 56 0.48 -10.80 -0.05
CA GLY A 56 0.12 -9.83 -1.09
C GLY A 56 0.41 -8.39 -0.68
N ALA A 57 1.40 -8.17 0.20
CA ALA A 57 1.79 -6.84 0.62
C ALA A 57 2.55 -6.12 -0.50
N THR A 58 2.29 -4.82 -0.64
CA THR A 58 3.10 -3.90 -1.43
C THR A 58 3.87 -3.00 -0.47
N VAL A 59 5.19 -3.14 -0.39
CA VAL A 59 6.04 -2.27 0.43
C VAL A 59 6.14 -0.90 -0.25
N GLU A 60 5.77 0.16 0.47
CA GLU A 60 5.84 1.55 -0.01
C GLU A 60 7.16 2.20 0.39
N VAL A 61 7.62 1.96 1.62
CA VAL A 61 8.85 2.55 2.18
C VAL A 61 9.48 1.55 3.15
N GLU A 62 10.81 1.44 3.13
CA GLU A 62 11.58 0.74 4.14
C GLU A 62 12.77 1.61 4.58
N SER A 63 12.96 1.75 5.90
CA SER A 63 14.11 2.48 6.47
C SER A 63 14.40 2.00 7.88
N GLY A 64 15.67 1.69 8.18
CA GLY A 64 16.12 1.35 9.54
C GLY A 64 15.35 0.20 10.21
N GLY A 65 14.88 -0.78 9.43
CA GLY A 65 14.06 -1.90 9.93
C GLY A 65 12.59 -1.57 10.14
N ARG A 66 12.15 -0.33 9.87
CA ARG A 66 10.74 0.03 9.77
C ARG A 66 10.26 -0.13 8.34
N ILE A 67 9.06 -0.66 8.19
CA ILE A 67 8.45 -0.96 6.90
C ILE A 67 7.05 -0.35 6.90
N GLN A 68 6.75 0.46 5.88
CA GLN A 68 5.40 0.87 5.54
C GLN A 68 4.93 0.05 4.34
N ALA A 69 3.77 -0.59 4.45
CA ALA A 69 3.23 -1.42 3.37
C ALA A 69 1.71 -1.26 3.25
N ARG A 70 1.21 -1.48 2.03
CA ARG A 70 -0.22 -1.75 1.78
C ARG A 70 -0.44 -3.25 1.80
N VAL A 71 -1.41 -3.70 2.58
CA VAL A 71 -1.74 -5.12 2.72
C VAL A 71 -3.25 -5.32 2.57
N PRO A 72 -3.71 -6.49 2.09
CA PRO A 72 -5.11 -6.87 2.20
C PRO A 72 -5.59 -6.76 3.65
N LEU A 73 -6.82 -6.26 3.86
CA LEU A 73 -7.37 -6.11 5.20
C LEU A 73 -7.41 -7.46 5.97
N SER A 74 -7.62 -8.56 5.24
CA SER A 74 -7.58 -9.93 5.78
C SER A 74 -6.20 -10.36 6.27
N ALA A 75 -5.11 -9.75 5.81
CA ALA A 75 -3.74 -10.11 6.18
C ALA A 75 -3.32 -9.52 7.54
N VAL A 76 -4.05 -8.54 8.08
CA VAL A 76 -3.68 -7.82 9.30
C VAL A 76 -3.62 -8.75 10.52
N SER A 77 -4.56 -9.70 10.64
CA SER A 77 -4.54 -10.69 11.74
C SER A 77 -3.29 -11.57 11.68
N THR A 78 -2.91 -12.02 10.47
CA THR A 78 -1.71 -12.83 10.26
C THR A 78 -0.43 -12.06 10.62
N LEU A 79 -0.34 -10.78 10.25
CA LEU A 79 0.78 -9.92 10.65
C LEU A 79 0.87 -9.75 12.16
N ARG A 80 -0.26 -9.64 12.87
CA ARG A 80 -0.27 -9.57 14.34
C ARG A 80 0.23 -10.87 14.98
N SER A 81 -0.10 -12.01 14.40
CA SER A 81 0.34 -13.33 14.88
C SER A 81 1.80 -13.65 14.53
N ALA A 82 2.37 -13.00 13.51
CA ALA A 82 3.76 -13.18 13.06
C ALA A 82 4.78 -12.41 13.92
N SER A 83 4.59 -12.40 15.25
CA SER A 83 5.34 -11.58 16.22
C SER A 83 6.84 -11.88 16.31
N ARG A 84 7.31 -12.99 15.73
CA ARG A 84 8.75 -13.32 15.62
C ARG A 84 9.43 -12.63 14.44
N LEU A 85 8.68 -12.23 13.42
CA LEU A 85 9.22 -11.64 12.19
C LEU A 85 8.95 -10.14 12.12
N VAL A 86 7.76 -9.72 12.56
CA VAL A 86 7.33 -8.33 12.51
C VAL A 86 6.51 -7.97 13.74
N ARG A 87 6.51 -6.69 14.09
CA ARG A 87 5.56 -6.10 15.04
C ARG A 87 4.74 -5.04 14.31
N LEU A 88 3.42 -5.15 14.39
CA LEU A 88 2.51 -4.12 13.88
C LEU A 88 2.58 -2.90 14.79
N GLU A 89 2.96 -1.77 14.23
CA GLU A 89 3.01 -0.49 14.94
C GLU A 89 1.66 0.22 14.83
N GLN A 90 1.32 1.01 15.85
CA GLN A 90 0.24 1.97 15.72
C GLN A 90 0.79 3.18 14.95
N PRO A 91 0.12 3.63 13.87
CA PRO A 91 0.54 4.84 13.18
C PRO A 91 0.64 5.99 14.18
N GLY A 92 1.78 6.67 14.16
CA GLY A 92 1.96 7.86 14.98
C GLY A 92 0.96 8.95 14.57
N VAL A 93 0.40 9.66 15.55
CA VAL A 93 -0.33 10.90 15.27
C VAL A 93 0.67 12.04 15.36
N PHE A 94 0.92 12.70 14.24
CA PHE A 94 1.72 13.92 14.22
C PHE A 94 0.90 15.06 14.84
N VAL A 95 1.47 15.71 15.86
CA VAL A 95 0.86 16.86 16.54
C VAL A 95 1.86 18.01 16.51
N PRO A 96 1.55 19.14 15.84
CA PRO A 96 2.42 20.32 15.85
C PRO A 96 2.64 20.82 17.28
N LEU A 97 3.90 21.02 17.67
CA LEU A 97 4.23 21.55 18.99
C LEU A 97 4.06 23.08 19.07
N GLN A 98 4.08 23.75 17.92
CA GLN A 98 3.95 25.20 17.82
C GLN A 98 3.10 25.54 16.59
N VAL A 99 2.05 26.33 16.81
CA VAL A 99 1.07 26.69 15.77
C VAL A 99 1.25 28.14 15.29
N GLN A 100 2.01 28.95 16.04
CA GLN A 100 2.31 30.34 15.70
C GLN A 100 3.80 30.61 15.86
N SER A 101 4.40 31.29 14.89
CA SER A 101 5.77 31.77 15.00
C SER A 101 5.85 32.91 16.01
N SER A 102 6.47 32.66 17.16
CA SER A 102 6.80 33.67 18.16
C SER A 102 8.29 33.63 18.41
N GLY A 103 9.05 34.34 17.59
CA GLY A 103 10.50 34.42 17.77
C GLY A 103 11.06 35.67 17.11
N ALA A 104 11.57 36.59 17.93
CA ALA A 104 12.60 37.50 17.45
C ALA A 104 13.87 36.66 17.19
N LEU A 105 14.55 36.87 16.06
CA LEU A 105 15.83 36.21 15.78
C LEU A 105 16.90 36.77 16.72
N ILE A 106 17.06 36.17 17.91
CA ILE A 106 18.05 36.61 18.88
C ILE A 106 19.45 36.26 18.36
N GLY A 107 20.31 37.27 18.19
CA GLY A 107 21.73 37.07 17.88
C GLY A 107 22.09 36.83 16.41
N ALA A 108 21.12 36.67 15.50
CA ALA A 108 21.38 36.43 14.08
C ALA A 108 22.29 37.50 13.44
N ALA A 109 22.07 38.78 13.77
CA ALA A 109 22.90 39.87 13.29
C ALA A 109 24.35 39.79 13.78
N ALA A 110 24.58 39.31 15.02
CA ALA A 110 25.92 39.15 15.56
C ALA A 110 26.65 37.98 14.87
N TRP A 111 25.96 36.86 14.62
CA TRP A 111 26.52 35.72 13.90
C TRP A 111 26.90 36.07 12.47
N ALA A 112 26.02 36.79 11.75
CA ALA A 112 26.29 37.24 10.40
C ALA A 112 27.52 38.19 10.35
N ARG A 113 27.61 39.15 11.28
CA ARG A 113 28.79 40.03 11.39
C ARG A 113 30.08 39.27 11.75
N GLY A 114 29.97 38.18 12.49
CA GLY A 114 31.08 37.28 12.81
C GLY A 114 31.48 36.33 11.67
N GLY A 115 30.85 36.41 10.49
CA GLY A 115 31.15 35.55 9.35
C GLY A 115 30.54 34.15 9.43
N LEU A 116 29.68 33.87 10.42
CA LEU A 116 28.97 32.60 10.54
C LEU A 116 27.76 32.61 9.59
N THR A 117 27.93 31.97 8.44
CA THR A 117 26.95 31.99 7.33
C THR A 117 26.18 30.69 7.17
N GLY A 118 26.55 29.63 7.89
CA GLY A 118 26.02 28.28 7.65
C GLY A 118 26.49 27.65 6.35
N ARG A 119 27.47 28.24 5.65
CA ARG A 119 27.99 27.69 4.38
C ARG A 119 28.50 26.26 4.57
N GLY A 120 28.01 25.35 3.73
CA GLY A 120 28.36 23.93 3.77
C GLY A 120 27.54 23.10 4.78
N GLN A 121 26.64 23.73 5.53
CA GLN A 121 25.73 23.02 6.45
C GLN A 121 24.41 22.69 5.75
N LYS A 122 23.84 21.54 6.09
CA LYS A 122 22.50 21.13 5.66
C LYS A 122 21.61 21.03 6.89
N ILE A 123 20.41 21.61 6.80
CA ILE A 123 19.41 21.58 7.86
C ILE A 123 18.19 20.90 7.28
N ALA A 124 17.74 19.81 7.92
CA ALA A 124 16.47 19.17 7.59
C ALA A 124 15.40 19.70 8.52
N VAL A 125 14.33 20.24 7.95
CA VAL A 125 13.13 20.68 8.68
C VAL A 125 12.00 19.74 8.31
N LEU A 126 11.43 19.06 9.31
CA LEU A 126 10.27 18.20 9.17
C LEU A 126 9.07 18.93 9.78
N ASP A 127 8.37 19.70 8.96
CA ASP A 127 7.16 20.41 9.32
C ASP A 127 6.08 20.19 8.26
N THR A 128 4.89 20.69 8.51
CA THR A 128 3.75 20.68 7.59
C THR A 128 4.00 21.51 6.34
N ASP A 129 4.66 22.66 6.48
CA ASP A 129 5.04 23.56 5.38
C ASP A 129 6.02 24.65 5.88
N PHE A 130 6.62 25.42 4.97
CA PHE A 130 7.23 26.71 5.28
C PHE A 130 7.11 27.70 4.11
N LEU A 131 7.07 29.00 4.43
CA LEU A 131 7.00 30.06 3.42
C LEU A 131 8.24 30.01 2.51
N GLY A 132 8.03 29.91 1.20
CA GLY A 132 9.11 29.79 0.22
C GLY A 132 9.49 28.35 -0.14
N TYR A 133 8.81 27.34 0.40
CA TYR A 133 9.14 25.93 0.14
C TYR A 133 9.05 25.58 -1.34
N ARG A 134 7.98 25.99 -2.04
CA ARG A 134 7.77 25.63 -3.45
C ARG A 134 8.83 26.26 -4.34
N GLU A 135 9.21 27.50 -4.06
CA GLU A 135 10.25 28.25 -4.77
C GLU A 135 11.64 27.64 -4.53
N ALA A 136 11.86 27.00 -3.39
CA ALA A 136 13.11 26.33 -3.06
C ALA A 136 13.31 24.97 -3.73
N LEU A 137 12.28 24.41 -4.38
CA LEU A 137 12.36 23.10 -5.06
C LEU A 137 12.99 23.16 -6.47
N GLY A 138 13.20 24.36 -7.01
CA GLY A 138 13.66 24.57 -8.40
C GLY A 138 12.53 24.41 -9.42
#